data_AF-A0A970MRR1-F1
#
_entry.id   AF-A0A970MRR1-F1
#
_cell.length_a   1.000
_cell.length_b   1.000
_cell.length_c   1.000
_cell.angle_alpha   90.00
_cell.angle_beta   90.00
_cell.angle_gamma   90.00
#
_symmetry.space_group_name_H-M   'P 1'
#
loop_
_entity.id
_entity.type
_entity.pdbx_description
1 polymer ?
#
loop_
_entity_poly.entity_id
_entity_poly.type
_entity_poly.pdbx_seq_one_letter_code
_entity_poly.pdbx_strand_id
1 'polypeptide(L)'
;MPAIIFGQKEYKHEYRLELRAQQSSYTTNITDTVLNIGNNGILAVQVFNREEEVIPFSIIKIKNNKTDITIYSDNNGFVSTSIEAGTYSITIDYILATTLVINNFIVRENSRNCITASLGNSNALNIAIIYSCRELSSEEIESLIDDLSNGREDNELIINNTCYFMWEI
;
A
#
# COMPACT_ATOMS: atom_id res chain seq x y z
N MET A 1 -13.28 -18.92 -33.50
CA MET A 1 -14.51 -19.13 -32.70
C MET A 1 -14.11 -19.03 -31.24
N PRO A 2 -14.64 -18.08 -30.46
CA PRO A 2 -14.33 -18.03 -29.04
C PRO A 2 -14.99 -19.22 -28.37
N ALA A 3 -14.25 -19.95 -27.55
CA ALA A 3 -14.80 -20.98 -26.69
C ALA A 3 -15.70 -20.30 -25.66
N ILE A 4 -16.99 -20.22 -25.94
CA ILE A 4 -18.00 -20.00 -24.91
C ILE A 4 -17.92 -21.25 -24.03
N ILE A 5 -17.20 -21.13 -22.91
CA ILE A 5 -17.07 -22.19 -21.91
C ILE A 5 -18.49 -22.47 -21.41
N PHE A 6 -18.98 -23.70 -21.58
CA PHE A 6 -20.36 -24.11 -21.31
C PHE A 6 -20.86 -23.78 -19.88
N GLY A 7 -19.96 -23.43 -18.95
CA GLY A 7 -20.28 -22.96 -17.59
C GLY A 7 -20.73 -21.50 -17.45
N GLN A 8 -20.50 -20.63 -18.44
CA GLN A 8 -20.93 -19.21 -18.36
C GLN A 8 -22.44 -18.99 -18.52
N LYS A 9 -23.20 -20.01 -18.95
CA LYS A 9 -24.66 -19.89 -19.10
C LYS A 9 -25.41 -19.73 -17.78
N GLU A 10 -24.80 -20.13 -16.67
CA GLU A 10 -25.43 -20.10 -15.34
C GLU A 10 -25.32 -18.72 -14.70
N TYR A 11 -24.25 -17.97 -15.00
CA TYR A 11 -23.98 -16.66 -14.44
C TYR A 11 -24.64 -15.56 -15.27
N LYS A 12 -25.78 -15.06 -14.77
CA LYS A 12 -26.66 -14.13 -15.50
C LYS A 12 -26.52 -12.69 -15.05
N HIS A 13 -25.90 -12.47 -13.89
CA HIS A 13 -25.75 -11.17 -13.26
C HIS A 13 -24.29 -10.78 -13.26
N GLU A 14 -23.99 -9.54 -13.64
CA GLU A 14 -22.65 -8.97 -13.67
C GLU A 14 -22.62 -7.74 -12.77
N TYR A 15 -21.60 -7.67 -11.90
CA TYR A 15 -21.34 -6.54 -11.02
C TYR A 15 -19.91 -6.08 -11.22
N ARG A 16 -19.73 -4.78 -11.43
CA ARG A 16 -18.42 -4.15 -11.52
C ARG A 16 -18.12 -3.48 -10.19
N LEU A 17 -17.14 -3.99 -9.46
CA LEU A 17 -16.83 -3.60 -8.09
C LEU A 17 -15.54 -2.81 -8.04
N GLU A 18 -15.62 -1.57 -7.55
CA GLU A 18 -14.46 -0.78 -7.17
C GLU A 18 -14.00 -1.20 -5.77
N LEU A 19 -12.73 -1.56 -5.65
CA LEU A 19 -12.17 -2.01 -4.38
C LEU A 19 -11.73 -0.84 -3.50
N ARG A 20 -11.77 -1.06 -2.19
CA ARG A 20 -11.40 -0.06 -1.18
C ARG A 20 -9.88 -0.01 -1.04
N ALA A 21 -9.34 1.20 -0.95
CA ALA A 21 -7.94 1.39 -0.64
C ALA A 21 -7.61 0.84 0.75
N GLN A 22 -6.49 0.15 0.84
CA GLN A 22 -5.93 -0.33 2.09
C GLN A 22 -5.03 0.74 2.72
N GLN A 23 -5.21 0.99 4.00
CA GLN A 23 -4.43 2.00 4.71
C GLN A 23 -2.96 1.58 4.91
N SER A 24 -2.05 2.51 4.66
CA SER A 24 -0.61 2.36 4.96
C SER A 24 -0.31 2.69 6.43
N SER A 25 0.72 2.07 6.99
CA SER A 25 1.15 2.27 8.37
C SER A 25 2.67 2.39 8.48
N TYR A 26 3.16 2.79 9.66
CA TYR A 26 4.59 2.85 9.93
C TYR A 26 4.92 2.62 11.40
N THR A 27 6.16 2.22 11.65
CA THR A 27 6.78 2.22 12.96
C THR A 27 8.08 3.00 12.92
N THR A 28 8.56 3.42 14.09
CA THR A 28 9.76 4.24 14.21
C THR A 28 10.67 3.68 15.29
N ASN A 29 11.97 3.69 15.02
CA ASN A 29 12.99 3.40 16.02
C ASN A 29 14.06 4.48 15.94
N ILE A 30 14.54 4.95 17.10
CA ILE A 30 15.62 5.91 17.19
C ILE A 30 16.77 5.25 17.95
N THR A 31 17.93 5.21 17.33
CA THR A 31 19.15 4.74 17.96
C THR A 31 20.10 5.91 18.12
N ASP A 32 20.36 6.28 19.37
CA ASP A 32 21.41 7.24 19.68
C ASP A 32 22.73 6.63 19.22
N THR A 33 23.43 7.36 18.37
CA THR A 33 24.70 6.92 17.80
C THR A 33 25.67 8.07 17.96
N VAL A 34 26.93 7.79 18.31
CA VAL A 34 27.96 8.83 18.36
C VAL A 34 28.40 9.15 16.93
N LEU A 35 27.47 9.69 16.14
CA LEU A 35 27.74 10.22 14.82
C LEU A 35 28.23 11.65 15.05
N ASN A 36 29.52 11.91 14.90
CA ASN A 36 30.05 13.27 15.06
C ASN A 36 29.76 14.11 13.81
N ILE A 37 28.47 14.31 13.50
CA ILE A 37 27.96 14.94 12.26
C ILE A 37 27.32 16.32 12.52
N GLY A 38 27.68 16.96 13.64
CA GLY A 38 27.17 18.29 13.99
C GLY A 38 25.69 18.26 14.35
N ASN A 39 24.90 19.18 13.80
CA ASN A 39 23.45 19.28 14.06
C ASN A 39 22.62 18.34 13.18
N ASN A 40 23.23 17.32 12.56
CA ASN A 40 22.53 16.42 11.64
C ASN A 40 22.12 15.13 12.33
N GLY A 41 21.02 14.54 11.85
CA GLY A 41 20.64 13.16 12.10
C GLY A 41 20.69 12.33 10.82
N ILE A 42 20.78 11.02 10.96
CA ILE A 42 20.53 10.10 9.84
C ILE A 42 19.05 9.76 9.85
N LEU A 43 18.38 9.96 8.72
CA LEU A 43 17.04 9.43 8.45
C LEU A 43 17.18 8.21 7.55
N ALA A 44 16.75 7.06 8.03
CA ALA A 44 16.67 5.83 7.28
C ALA A 44 15.21 5.41 7.11
N VAL A 45 14.83 4.99 5.91
CA VAL A 45 13.47 4.53 5.59
C VAL A 45 13.58 3.16 4.94
N GLN A 46 12.81 2.21 5.45
CA GLN A 46 12.64 0.88 4.90
C GLN A 46 11.17 0.69 4.55
N VAL A 47 10.89 0.22 3.32
CA VAL A 47 9.52 0.14 2.78
C VAL A 47 9.16 -1.30 2.43
N PHE A 48 8.02 -1.74 2.95
CA PHE A 48 7.42 -3.05 2.71
C PHE A 48 5.96 -2.90 2.25
N ASN A 49 5.40 -3.96 1.68
CA ASN A 49 3.95 -4.11 1.55
C ASN A 49 3.35 -4.67 2.86
N ARG A 50 2.06 -5.03 2.85
CA ARG A 50 1.38 -5.62 4.01
C ARG A 50 1.76 -7.09 4.27
N GLU A 51 2.35 -7.75 3.28
CA GLU A 51 2.84 -9.13 3.36
C GLU A 51 4.31 -9.19 3.79
N GLU A 52 4.85 -8.05 4.25
CA GLU A 52 6.26 -7.88 4.67
C GLU A 52 7.27 -8.07 3.53
N GLU A 53 6.81 -8.04 2.27
CA GLU A 53 7.68 -8.05 1.11
C GLU A 53 8.22 -6.66 0.81
N VAL A 54 9.46 -6.61 0.35
CA VAL A 54 10.15 -5.36 0.04
C VAL A 54 9.52 -4.64 -1.15
N ILE A 55 9.32 -3.32 -1.02
CA ILE A 55 8.92 -2.46 -2.14
C ILE A 55 10.14 -1.67 -2.64
N PRO A 56 10.71 -2.01 -3.82
CA PRO A 56 11.85 -1.31 -4.37
C PRO A 56 11.44 0.03 -5.00
N PHE A 57 12.40 0.96 -5.12
CA PHE A 57 12.23 2.23 -5.84
C PHE A 57 11.03 3.09 -5.41
N SER A 58 10.56 2.95 -4.17
CA SER A 58 9.58 3.83 -3.57
C SER A 58 10.10 5.27 -3.51
N ILE A 59 9.20 6.24 -3.59
CA ILE A 59 9.53 7.67 -3.57
C ILE A 59 9.38 8.17 -2.14
N ILE A 60 10.45 8.72 -1.57
CA ILE A 60 10.46 9.35 -0.25
C ILE A 60 10.66 10.85 -0.42
N LYS A 61 9.65 11.64 -0.03
CA LYS A 61 9.71 13.10 -0.01
C LYS A 61 9.84 13.58 1.42
N ILE A 62 10.82 14.43 1.70
CA ILE A 62 11.12 14.94 3.04
C ILE A 62 11.08 16.47 2.96
N LYS A 63 10.15 17.08 3.69
CA LYS A 63 9.87 18.51 3.57
C LYS A 63 9.75 19.21 4.91
N ASN A 64 10.34 20.40 5.01
CA ASN A 64 10.03 21.40 6.03
C ASN A 64 10.07 22.81 5.39
N ASN A 65 10.24 23.85 6.19
CA ASN A 65 10.31 25.24 5.69
C ASN A 65 11.62 25.59 4.94
N LYS A 66 12.68 24.80 5.11
CA LYS A 66 14.02 25.05 4.53
C LYS A 66 14.50 23.94 3.59
N THR A 67 13.91 22.76 3.69
CA THR A 67 14.34 21.52 3.03
C THR A 67 13.18 20.96 2.23
N ASP A 68 13.44 20.60 0.99
CA ASP A 68 12.52 19.88 0.10
C ASP A 68 13.35 18.88 -0.70
N ILE A 69 13.36 17.63 -0.23
CA ILE A 69 14.19 16.56 -0.77
C ILE A 69 13.28 15.45 -1.28
N THR A 70 13.58 14.92 -2.47
CA THR A 70 12.99 13.68 -2.99
C THR A 70 14.11 12.68 -3.24
N ILE A 71 13.98 11.50 -2.66
CA ILE A 71 14.91 10.38 -2.83
C ILE A 71 14.13 9.11 -3.16
N TYR A 72 14.79 8.19 -3.85
CA TYR A 72 14.24 6.88 -4.18
C TYR A 72 14.90 5.81 -3.32
N SER A 73 14.14 4.83 -2.88
CA SER A 73 14.71 3.64 -2.26
C SER A 73 15.45 2.78 -3.27
N ASP A 74 16.38 1.97 -2.79
CA ASP A 74 17.08 0.99 -3.61
C ASP A 74 16.20 -0.25 -3.92
N ASN A 75 16.82 -1.28 -4.51
CA ASN A 75 16.20 -2.58 -4.77
C ASN A 75 15.73 -3.30 -3.51
N ASN A 76 16.27 -2.93 -2.35
CA ASN A 76 15.88 -3.50 -1.06
C ASN A 76 14.82 -2.65 -0.37
N GLY A 77 14.22 -1.65 -1.04
CA GLY A 77 13.24 -0.77 -0.42
C GLY A 77 13.84 0.11 0.68
N PHE A 78 15.16 0.28 0.67
CA PHE A 78 15.90 1.02 1.68
C PHE A 78 16.43 2.34 1.14
N VAL A 79 16.39 3.38 1.95
CA VAL A 79 17.13 4.63 1.72
C VAL A 79 17.64 5.20 3.03
N SER A 80 18.80 5.85 2.99
CA SER A 80 19.35 6.57 4.13
C SER A 80 19.96 7.88 3.68
N THR A 81 19.67 8.96 4.41
CA THR A 81 20.23 10.29 4.14
C THR A 81 20.59 11.02 5.43
N SER A 82 21.58 11.90 5.35
CA SER A 82 21.92 12.83 6.42
C SER A 82 21.12 14.11 6.23
N ILE A 83 20.45 14.58 7.28
CA ILE A 83 19.61 15.77 7.24
C ILE A 83 19.74 16.54 8.55
N GLU A 84 19.62 17.87 8.50
CA GLU A 84 19.62 18.69 9.71
C GLU A 84 18.53 18.23 10.68
N ALA A 85 18.85 18.21 11.97
CA ALA A 85 17.87 17.92 13.01
C ALA A 85 16.72 18.92 12.95
N GLY A 86 15.50 18.42 13.13
CA GLY A 86 14.31 19.24 12.94
C GLY A 86 13.04 18.43 12.77
N THR A 87 11.95 19.14 12.52
CA THR A 87 10.62 18.55 12.27
C THR A 87 10.32 18.57 10.78
N TYR A 88 9.87 17.42 10.25
CA TYR A 88 9.63 17.21 8.83
C TYR A 88 8.25 16.60 8.58
N SER A 89 7.69 16.88 7.41
CA SER A 89 6.66 16.05 6.78
C SER A 89 7.36 15.06 5.86
N ILE A 90 7.09 13.78 6.04
CA ILE A 90 7.65 12.69 5.24
C ILE A 90 6.51 12.03 4.48
N THR A 91 6.61 11.98 3.15
CA THR A 91 5.66 11.27 2.29
C THR A 91 6.37 10.10 1.64
N ILE A 92 5.79 8.90 1.75
CA ILE A 92 6.28 7.68 1.11
C ILE A 92 5.23 7.23 0.11
N ASP A 93 5.63 7.14 -1.15
CA ASP A 93 4.72 6.93 -2.28
C ASP A 93 5.21 5.80 -3.20
N TYR A 94 4.25 5.07 -3.78
CA TYR A 94 4.50 3.99 -4.71
C TYR A 94 3.25 3.78 -5.59
N ILE A 95 3.45 3.55 -6.89
CA ILE A 95 2.39 3.61 -7.91
C ILE A 95 1.17 2.71 -7.63
N LEU A 96 1.37 1.54 -7.01
CA LEU A 96 0.31 0.59 -6.70
C LEU A 96 -0.16 0.64 -5.24
N ALA A 97 0.38 1.56 -4.43
CA ALA A 97 0.15 1.59 -3.00
C ALA A 97 -0.51 2.89 -2.56
N THR A 98 -1.24 2.83 -1.44
CA THR A 98 -1.77 3.99 -0.76
C THR A 98 -0.60 4.80 -0.19
N THR A 99 -0.50 6.07 -0.57
CA THR A 99 0.54 6.97 -0.07
C THR A 99 0.50 7.07 1.46
N LEU A 100 1.67 6.97 2.10
CA LEU A 100 1.82 7.22 3.53
C LEU A 100 2.33 8.64 3.76
N VAL A 101 1.66 9.37 4.66
CA VAL A 101 2.07 10.72 5.08
C VAL A 101 2.32 10.74 6.58
N ILE A 102 3.55 11.04 6.98
CA ILE A 102 3.97 11.21 8.36
C ILE A 102 4.18 12.70 8.60
N ASN A 103 3.26 13.32 9.32
CA ASN A 103 3.36 14.73 9.68
C ASN A 103 4.16 14.91 10.97
N ASN A 104 4.96 15.96 11.02
CA ASN A 104 5.72 16.38 12.19
C ASN A 104 6.71 15.31 12.73
N PHE A 105 7.36 14.55 11.84
CA PHE A 105 8.41 13.62 12.23
C PHE A 105 9.65 14.37 12.73
N ILE A 106 10.15 14.02 13.91
CA ILE A 106 11.30 14.67 14.52
C ILE A 106 12.57 13.86 14.22
N VAL A 107 13.46 14.43 13.41
CA VAL A 107 14.83 13.93 13.25
C VAL A 107 15.67 14.53 14.37
N ARG A 108 16.23 13.68 15.24
CA ARG A 108 17.15 14.13 16.29
C ARG A 108 18.58 14.23 15.75
N GLU A 109 19.35 15.16 16.31
CA GLU A 109 20.78 15.27 16.04
C GLU A 109 21.53 14.05 16.60
N ASN A 110 22.67 13.72 15.99
CA ASN A 110 23.56 12.64 16.44
C ASN A 110 22.80 11.34 16.74
N SER A 111 21.83 11.01 15.87
CA SER A 111 21.03 9.81 16.00
C SER A 111 20.72 9.23 14.63
N ARG A 112 20.37 7.95 14.65
CA ARG A 112 19.77 7.27 13.51
C ARG A 112 18.28 7.11 13.77
N ASN A 113 17.48 7.79 12.96
CA ASN A 113 16.03 7.78 13.00
C ASN A 113 15.55 6.86 11.88
N CYS A 114 15.04 5.69 12.24
CA CYS A 114 14.58 4.67 11.32
C CYS A 114 13.05 4.69 11.24
N ILE A 115 12.52 4.73 10.02
CA ILE A 115 11.11 4.54 9.70
C ILE A 115 10.98 3.21 8.96
N THR A 116 10.15 2.32 9.49
CA THR A 116 9.72 1.13 8.76
C THR A 116 8.28 1.35 8.33
N ALA A 117 8.07 1.49 7.01
CA ALA A 117 6.76 1.72 6.41
C ALA A 117 6.19 0.42 5.84
N SER A 118 4.91 0.17 6.09
CA SER A 118 4.12 -0.87 5.42
C SER A 118 3.03 -0.21 4.60
N LEU A 119 3.18 -0.25 3.27
CA LEU A 119 2.22 0.38 2.36
C LEU A 119 1.07 -0.58 2.05
N GLY A 120 -0.16 -0.10 2.17
CA GLY A 120 -1.36 -0.83 1.75
C GLY A 120 -1.62 -0.68 0.26
N ASN A 121 -2.36 -1.61 -0.35
CA ASN A 121 -2.74 -1.52 -1.76
C ASN A 121 -3.70 -0.34 -2.00
N SER A 122 -3.43 0.48 -3.03
CA SER A 122 -4.32 1.61 -3.34
C SER A 122 -5.67 1.15 -3.86
N ASN A 123 -5.69 0.00 -4.55
CA ASN A 123 -6.85 -0.56 -5.24
C ASN A 123 -7.53 0.38 -6.25
N ALA A 124 -6.97 1.58 -6.50
CA ALA A 124 -7.57 2.59 -7.37
C ALA A 124 -7.63 2.18 -8.85
N LEU A 125 -6.80 1.22 -9.25
CA LEU A 125 -6.79 0.63 -10.59
C LEU A 125 -7.39 -0.78 -10.61
N ASN A 126 -7.78 -1.33 -9.46
CA ASN A 126 -8.28 -2.70 -9.34
C ASN A 126 -9.81 -2.68 -9.39
N ILE A 127 -10.35 -3.13 -10.52
CA ILE A 127 -11.80 -3.33 -10.70
C ILE A 127 -12.07 -4.82 -10.83
N ALA A 128 -12.86 -5.35 -9.90
CA ALA A 128 -13.30 -6.74 -9.94
C ALA A 128 -14.63 -6.83 -10.68
N ILE A 129 -14.70 -7.71 -11.69
CA ILE A 129 -15.95 -8.06 -12.36
C ILE A 129 -16.47 -9.36 -11.74
N ILE A 130 -17.58 -9.27 -11.02
CA ILE A 130 -18.27 -10.42 -10.41
C ILE A 130 -19.36 -10.91 -11.35
N TYR A 131 -19.31 -12.19 -11.66
CA TYR A 131 -20.37 -12.91 -12.35
C TYR A 131 -21.11 -13.77 -11.34
N SER A 132 -22.44 -13.65 -11.25
CA SER A 132 -23.25 -14.42 -10.31
C SER A 132 -24.40 -15.18 -10.98
N CYS A 133 -24.69 -16.36 -10.45
CA CYS A 133 -25.82 -17.21 -10.87
C CYS A 133 -27.19 -16.64 -10.45
N ARG A 134 -27.22 -15.72 -9.48
CA ARG A 134 -28.43 -15.04 -8.99
C ARG A 134 -28.15 -13.58 -8.70
N GLU A 135 -29.21 -12.82 -8.42
CA GLU A 135 -29.06 -11.48 -7.90
C GLU A 135 -28.46 -11.52 -6.49
N LEU A 136 -27.43 -10.69 -6.26
CA LEU A 136 -26.77 -10.51 -4.98
C LEU A 136 -27.41 -9.37 -4.18
N SER A 137 -27.47 -9.53 -2.86
CA SER A 137 -27.87 -8.45 -1.98
C SER A 137 -26.77 -7.39 -1.83
N SER A 138 -27.13 -6.21 -1.35
CA SER A 138 -26.14 -5.15 -1.06
C SER A 138 -25.12 -5.61 -0.02
N GLU A 139 -25.53 -6.35 1.01
CA GLU A 139 -24.61 -6.88 2.02
C GLU A 139 -23.62 -7.90 1.44
N GLU A 140 -24.06 -8.72 0.49
CA GLU A 140 -23.19 -9.67 -0.21
C GLU A 140 -22.16 -8.97 -1.08
N ILE A 141 -22.58 -7.92 -1.79
CA ILE A 141 -21.68 -7.08 -2.60
C ILE A 141 -20.65 -6.38 -1.70
N GLU A 142 -21.08 -5.79 -0.58
CA GLU A 142 -20.17 -5.13 0.35
C GLU A 142 -19.18 -6.10 0.99
N SER A 143 -19.62 -7.33 1.29
CA SER A 143 -18.75 -8.42 1.76
C SER A 143 -17.69 -8.80 0.71
N LEU A 144 -18.09 -8.94 -0.55
CA LEU A 144 -17.17 -9.20 -1.66
C LEU A 144 -16.15 -8.07 -1.84
N ILE A 145 -16.60 -6.81 -1.75
CA ILE A 145 -15.71 -5.65 -1.80
C ILE A 145 -14.69 -5.73 -0.67
N ASP A 146 -15.12 -5.99 0.56
CA ASP A 146 -14.23 -6.04 1.73
C ASP A 146 -13.20 -7.16 1.62
N ASP A 147 -13.61 -8.37 1.27
CA ASP A 147 -12.71 -9.52 1.11
C ASP A 147 -11.70 -9.28 -0.02
N LEU A 148 -12.16 -8.92 -1.22
CA LEU A 148 -11.28 -8.70 -2.37
C LEU A 148 -10.34 -7.51 -2.17
N SER A 149 -10.80 -6.44 -1.50
CA SER A 149 -9.94 -5.30 -1.13
C SER A 149 -8.79 -5.72 -0.21
N ASN A 150 -8.97 -6.81 0.53
CA ASN A 150 -8.00 -7.39 1.44
C ASN A 150 -7.21 -8.58 0.86
N GLY A 151 -7.32 -8.83 -0.45
CA GLY A 151 -6.63 -9.95 -1.09
C GLY A 151 -7.21 -11.31 -0.70
N ARG A 152 -8.43 -11.33 -0.16
CA ARG A 152 -9.14 -12.53 0.27
C ARG A 152 -10.04 -13.02 -0.86
N GLU A 153 -9.67 -14.15 -1.45
CA GLU A 153 -10.47 -14.84 -2.47
C GLU A 153 -11.31 -15.99 -1.88
N ASP A 154 -11.26 -16.17 -0.55
CA ASP A 154 -11.95 -17.21 0.21
C ASP A 154 -13.40 -16.84 0.59
N ASN A 155 -14.01 -15.89 -0.11
CA ASN A 155 -15.40 -15.52 0.13
C ASN A 155 -16.34 -16.71 -0.16
N GLU A 156 -17.30 -16.97 0.71
CA GLU A 156 -18.21 -18.13 0.59
C GLU A 156 -18.98 -18.17 -0.72
N LEU A 157 -19.32 -17.01 -1.31
CA LEU A 157 -20.03 -16.94 -2.59
C LEU A 157 -19.15 -17.43 -3.75
N ILE A 158 -17.83 -17.20 -3.67
CA ILE A 158 -16.85 -17.67 -4.64
C ILE A 158 -16.59 -19.16 -4.44
N ILE A 159 -16.33 -19.59 -3.20
CA ILE A 159 -16.06 -21.00 -2.86
C ILE A 159 -17.23 -21.90 -3.25
N ASN A 160 -18.47 -21.45 -3.03
CA ASN A 160 -19.67 -22.21 -3.36
C ASN A 160 -20.07 -22.13 -4.84
N ASN A 161 -19.24 -21.55 -5.71
CA ASN A 161 -19.51 -21.31 -7.13
C ASN A 161 -20.84 -20.56 -7.37
N THR A 162 -21.27 -19.74 -6.40
CA THR A 162 -22.40 -18.82 -6.62
C THR A 162 -21.93 -17.64 -7.45
N CYS A 163 -20.67 -17.24 -7.26
CA CYS A 163 -20.00 -16.22 -8.02
C CYS A 163 -18.63 -16.71 -8.51
N TYR A 164 -18.13 -16.12 -9.59
CA TYR A 164 -16.70 -16.06 -9.88
C TYR A 164 -16.33 -14.61 -10.20
N PHE A 165 -15.05 -14.28 -10.09
CA PHE A 165 -14.57 -12.95 -10.41
C PHE A 165 -13.44 -12.97 -11.43
N MET A 166 -13.25 -11.83 -12.09
CA MET A 166 -12.09 -11.55 -12.93
C MET A 166 -11.67 -10.10 -12.79
N TRP A 167 -10.39 -9.81 -12.98
CA TRP A 167 -9.87 -8.45 -12.97
C TRP A 167 -10.06 -7.79 -14.33
N GLU A 168 -10.49 -6.53 -14.33
CA GLU A 168 -10.51 -5.71 -15.54
C GLU A 168 -9.07 -5.36 -15.94
N ILE A 169 -8.71 -5.62 -17.22
CA ILE A 169 -7.38 -5.37 -17.81
C ILE A 169 -7.38 -4.06 -18.60
#